data_AF-A0AAP2JXP6-F1
#
_entry.id   AF-A0AAP2JXP6-F1
#
_cell.length_a   1.000
_cell.length_b   1.000
_cell.length_c   1.000
_cell.angle_alpha   90.00
_cell.angle_beta   90.00
_cell.angle_gamma   90.00
#
_symmetry.space_group_name_H-M   'P 1'
#
loop_
_entity.id
_entity.type
_entity.pdbx_description
1 polymer ?
#
loop_
_entity_poly.entity_id
_entity_poly.type
_entity_poly.pdbx_seq_one_letter_code
_entity_poly.pdbx_strand_id
1 'polypeptide(L)'
;MVGVIYFLSDSINSKNEKIKQLNNDLSMQVAITADYEKRINSLHEIDAKHTMELTNAKAEIDRLRIDVINGTKRLRVKAECPSSENSSTSSVDASRPATLARDAEQDYFDLLKQLETLEKQYLGLRDYYFTECKR
;
A
#
# COMPACT_ATOMS: atom_id res chain seq x y z
N MET A 1 19.39 71.53 -3.03
CA MET A 1 18.06 70.89 -2.83
C MET A 1 17.77 69.79 -3.86
N VAL A 2 18.05 69.99 -5.16
CA VAL A 2 17.74 69.03 -6.24
C VAL A 2 18.45 67.66 -6.11
N GLY A 3 19.73 67.63 -5.70
CA GLY A 3 20.48 66.38 -5.56
C GLY A 3 19.94 65.43 -4.46
N VAL A 4 19.38 65.99 -3.39
CA VAL A 4 18.75 65.21 -2.32
C VAL A 4 17.44 64.57 -2.80
N ILE A 5 16.67 65.29 -3.61
CA ILE A 5 15.44 64.78 -4.21
C ILE A 5 15.76 63.61 -5.14
N TYR A 6 16.79 63.73 -5.98
CA TYR A 6 17.21 62.66 -6.90
C TYR A 6 17.65 61.39 -6.16
N PHE A 7 18.45 61.53 -5.10
CA PHE A 7 18.88 60.42 -4.27
C PHE A 7 17.72 59.70 -3.58
N LEU A 8 16.75 60.46 -3.04
CA LEU A 8 15.55 59.89 -2.43
C LEU A 8 14.67 59.16 -3.45
N SER A 9 14.49 59.71 -4.66
CA SER A 9 13.72 59.03 -5.71
C SER A 9 14.37 57.72 -6.17
N ASP A 10 15.69 57.68 -6.30
CA ASP A 10 16.42 56.46 -6.68
C ASP A 10 16.31 55.39 -5.58
N SER A 11 16.45 55.80 -4.31
CA SER A 11 16.24 54.92 -3.16
C SER A 11 14.83 54.34 -3.11
N ILE A 12 13.80 55.14 -3.39
CA ILE A 12 12.40 54.70 -3.46
C ILE A 12 12.20 53.71 -4.61
N ASN A 13 12.72 54.00 -5.80
CA ASN A 13 12.61 53.10 -6.95
C ASN A 13 13.29 51.76 -6.67
N SER A 14 14.50 51.76 -6.09
CA SER A 14 15.20 50.53 -5.68
C SER A 14 14.39 49.70 -4.69
N LYS A 15 13.77 50.34 -3.69
CA LYS A 15 12.90 49.65 -2.72
C LYS A 15 11.63 49.10 -3.36
N ASN A 16 11.00 49.84 -4.28
CA ASN A 16 9.82 49.39 -5.00
C ASN A 16 10.12 48.17 -5.87
N GLU A 17 11.26 48.15 -6.56
CA GLU A 17 11.71 46.97 -7.33
C GLU A 17 11.95 45.76 -6.42
N LYS A 18 12.57 45.96 -5.25
CA LYS A 18 12.72 44.89 -4.26
C LYS A 18 11.37 44.36 -3.76
N ILE A 19 10.43 45.24 -3.43
CA ILE A 19 9.08 44.83 -3.00
C ILE A 19 8.38 44.03 -4.10
N LYS A 20 8.51 44.46 -5.37
CA LYS A 20 7.95 43.74 -6.52
C LYS A 20 8.56 42.35 -6.68
N GLN A 21 9.89 42.23 -6.54
CA GLN A 21 10.59 40.94 -6.55
C GLN A 21 10.11 40.04 -5.41
N LEU A 22 10.10 40.55 -4.17
CA LEU A 22 9.64 39.79 -3.00
C LEU A 22 8.20 39.31 -3.15
N ASN A 23 7.31 40.13 -3.72
CA ASN A 23 5.93 39.73 -3.98
C ASN A 23 5.83 38.62 -5.03
N ASN A 24 6.65 38.67 -6.09
CA ASN A 24 6.70 37.61 -7.09
C ASN A 24 7.24 36.31 -6.48
N ASP A 25 8.31 36.39 -5.69
CA ASP A 25 8.89 35.24 -5.01
C ASP A 25 7.91 34.62 -4.02
N LEU A 26 7.21 35.45 -3.25
CA LEU A 26 6.16 35.01 -2.33
C LEU A 26 5.02 34.32 -3.08
N SER A 27 4.56 34.91 -4.18
CA SER A 27 3.51 34.31 -5.02
C SER A 27 3.94 32.96 -5.59
N MET A 28 5.21 32.82 -5.98
CA MET A 28 5.78 31.56 -6.46
C MET A 28 5.82 30.51 -5.34
N GLN A 29 6.25 30.90 -4.13
CA GLN A 29 6.29 30.00 -2.98
C GLN A 29 4.91 29.52 -2.56
N VAL A 30 3.89 30.39 -2.62
CA VAL A 30 2.49 30.00 -2.37
C VAL A 30 2.03 28.96 -3.39
N ALA A 31 2.32 29.16 -4.68
CA ALA A 31 1.96 28.19 -5.71
C ALA A 31 2.67 26.84 -5.53
N ILE A 32 3.96 26.86 -5.20
CA ILE A 32 4.75 25.65 -4.92
C ILE A 32 4.19 24.89 -3.71
N THR A 33 3.89 25.61 -2.63
CA THR A 33 3.33 25.01 -1.41
C THR A 33 1.98 24.35 -1.69
N ALA A 34 1.10 25.01 -2.45
CA ALA A 34 -0.18 24.46 -2.83
C ALA A 34 -0.06 23.18 -3.69
N ASP A 35 0.92 23.11 -4.60
CA ASP A 35 1.18 21.87 -5.35
C ASP A 35 1.71 20.75 -4.44
N TYR A 36 2.62 21.05 -3.51
CA TYR A 36 3.10 20.07 -2.54
C TYR A 36 1.98 19.53 -1.64
N GLU A 37 1.10 20.39 -1.13
CA GLU A 37 -0.06 19.97 -0.34
C GLU A 37 -0.94 19.00 -1.14
N LYS A 38 -1.23 19.32 -2.40
CA LYS A 38 -2.02 18.45 -3.27
C LYS A 38 -1.35 17.09 -3.48
N ARG A 39 -0.03 17.06 -3.69
CA ARG A 39 0.75 15.82 -3.86
C ARG A 39 0.74 14.96 -2.61
N ILE A 40 0.99 15.56 -1.44
CA ILE A 40 0.97 14.87 -0.15
C ILE A 40 -0.40 14.26 0.10
N ASN A 41 -1.48 15.01 -0.15
CA ASN A 41 -2.84 14.49 0.03
C ASN A 41 -3.13 13.31 -0.91
N SER A 42 -2.78 13.44 -2.20
CA SER A 42 -2.97 12.35 -3.16
C SER A 42 -2.18 11.09 -2.79
N LEU A 43 -0.96 11.25 -2.28
CA LEU A 43 -0.15 10.14 -1.79
C LEU A 43 -0.72 9.50 -0.53
N HIS A 44 -1.25 10.32 0.38
CA HIS A 44 -1.89 9.84 1.58
C HIS A 44 -3.15 9.02 1.28
N GLU A 45 -3.94 9.41 0.29
CA GLU A 45 -5.11 8.65 -0.17
C GLU A 45 -4.72 7.27 -0.71
N ILE A 46 -3.63 7.18 -1.49
CA ILE A 46 -3.11 5.90 -2.00
C ILE A 46 -2.67 5.01 -0.84
N ASP A 47 -1.89 5.55 0.09
CA ASP A 47 -1.40 4.80 1.26
C ASP A 47 -2.55 4.30 2.14
N ALA A 48 -3.51 5.18 2.46
CA ALA A 48 -4.67 4.85 3.26
C ALA A 48 -5.52 3.75 2.61
N LYS A 49 -5.74 3.84 1.29
CA LYS A 49 -6.49 2.84 0.53
C LYS A 49 -5.84 1.45 0.63
N HIS A 50 -4.56 1.34 0.27
CA HIS A 50 -3.88 0.04 0.23
C HIS A 50 -3.66 -0.55 1.62
N THR A 51 -3.43 0.30 2.63
CA THR A 51 -3.33 -0.13 4.03
C THR A 51 -4.67 -0.65 4.57
N MET A 52 -5.78 0.03 4.26
CA MET A 52 -7.11 -0.43 4.65
C MET A 52 -7.46 -1.75 3.98
N GLU A 53 -7.23 -1.87 2.68
CA GLU A 53 -7.47 -3.12 1.94
C GLU A 53 -6.63 -4.28 2.49
N LEU A 54 -5.34 -4.05 2.79
CA LEU A 54 -4.46 -5.05 3.39
C LEU A 54 -4.94 -5.49 4.77
N THR A 55 -5.37 -4.54 5.60
CA THR A 55 -5.86 -4.82 6.95
C THR A 55 -7.15 -5.65 6.91
N ASN A 56 -8.07 -5.30 6.01
CA ASN A 56 -9.31 -6.04 5.82
C ASN A 56 -9.05 -7.47 5.31
N ALA A 57 -8.15 -7.63 4.32
CA ALA A 57 -7.78 -8.95 3.81
C ALA A 57 -7.13 -9.83 4.88
N LYS A 58 -6.20 -9.28 5.68
CA LYS A 58 -5.58 -9.99 6.80
C LYS A 58 -6.60 -10.41 7.86
N ALA A 59 -7.57 -9.56 8.17
CA ALA A 59 -8.63 -9.87 9.12
C ALA A 59 -9.52 -11.03 8.63
N GLU A 60 -9.87 -11.06 7.35
CA GLU A 60 -10.64 -12.18 6.77
C GLU A 60 -9.83 -13.47 6.76
N ILE A 61 -8.54 -13.42 6.42
CA ILE A 61 -7.65 -14.59 6.50
C ILE A 61 -7.57 -15.12 7.94
N ASP A 62 -7.45 -14.24 8.94
CA ASP A 62 -7.43 -14.63 10.34
C ASP A 62 -8.74 -15.27 10.79
N ARG A 63 -9.87 -14.73 10.35
CA ARG A 63 -11.18 -15.33 10.57
C ARG A 63 -11.27 -16.73 9.97
N LEU A 64 -10.82 -16.91 8.73
CA LEU A 64 -10.81 -18.23 8.08
C LEU A 64 -9.88 -19.22 8.80
N ARG A 65 -8.73 -18.76 9.28
CA ARG A 65 -7.80 -19.56 10.09
C ARG A 65 -8.49 -20.07 11.36
N ILE A 66 -9.20 -19.20 12.07
CA ILE A 66 -9.94 -19.56 13.29
C ILE A 66 -11.07 -20.55 12.97
N ASP A 67 -11.84 -20.32 11.90
CA ASP A 67 -12.93 -21.20 11.49
C ASP A 67 -12.42 -22.62 11.14
N VAL A 68 -11.24 -22.73 10.53
CA VAL A 68 -10.58 -24.01 10.24
C VAL A 68 -10.08 -24.69 11.51
N ILE A 69 -9.40 -23.95 12.41
CA ILE A 69 -8.94 -24.48 13.70
C ILE A 69 -10.10 -25.00 14.55
N ASN A 70 -11.22 -24.28 14.56
CA ASN A 70 -12.44 -24.68 15.28
C ASN A 70 -13.22 -25.81 14.58
N GLY A 71 -12.76 -26.28 13.41
CA GLY A 71 -13.44 -27.31 12.62
C GLY A 71 -14.78 -26.88 12.03
N THR A 72 -15.12 -25.58 12.09
CA THR A 72 -16.35 -25.00 11.53
C THR A 72 -16.26 -24.93 10.00
N LYS A 73 -15.05 -24.73 9.47
CA LYS A 73 -14.70 -24.84 8.04
C LYS A 73 -13.60 -25.87 7.85
N ARG A 74 -13.42 -26.33 6.61
CA ARG A 74 -12.33 -27.24 6.22
C ARG A 74 -11.54 -26.65 5.06
N LEU A 75 -10.21 -26.64 5.19
CA LEU A 75 -9.31 -26.34 4.08
C LEU A 75 -9.25 -27.55 3.15
N ARG A 76 -9.46 -27.32 1.85
CA ARG A 76 -9.38 -28.37 0.82
C ARG A 76 -8.25 -28.04 -0.13
N VAL A 77 -7.32 -28.97 -0.29
CA VAL A 77 -6.29 -28.91 -1.32
C VAL A 77 -6.59 -29.92 -2.41
N LYS A 78 -6.29 -29.57 -3.66
CA LYS A 78 -6.33 -30.53 -4.74
C LYS A 78 -5.07 -31.39 -4.62
N ALA A 79 -5.25 -32.66 -4.29
CA ALA A 79 -4.19 -33.65 -4.24
C ALA A 79 -4.44 -34.73 -5.31
N GLU A 80 -3.38 -35.20 -5.95
CA GLU A 80 -3.41 -36.37 -6.83
C GLU A 80 -2.67 -37.51 -6.13
N CYS A 81 -3.38 -38.61 -5.87
CA CYS A 81 -2.78 -39.80 -5.29
C CYS A 81 -2.31 -40.71 -6.44
N PRO A 82 -1.01 -41.02 -6.55
CA PRO A 82 -0.54 -41.98 -7.55
C PRO A 82 -1.17 -43.36 -7.28
N SER A 83 -1.54 -44.06 -8.35
CA SER A 83 -2.10 -45.41 -8.25
C SER A 83 -1.04 -46.37 -7.74
N SER A 84 -1.37 -47.19 -6.75
CA SER A 84 -0.46 -48.19 -6.19
C SER A 84 -0.25 -49.33 -7.19
N GLU A 85 0.98 -49.52 -7.68
CA GLU A 85 1.38 -50.72 -8.42
C GLU A 85 1.51 -51.90 -7.44
N ASN A 86 0.44 -52.69 -7.32
CA ASN A 86 0.38 -54.04 -6.76
C ASN A 86 0.90 -54.24 -5.31
N SER A 87 -0.01 -54.40 -4.33
CA SER A 87 0.01 -55.58 -3.42
C SER A 87 -1.22 -55.68 -2.50
N SER A 88 -1.85 -56.86 -2.54
CA SER A 88 -2.54 -57.63 -1.49
C SER A 88 -3.29 -56.92 -0.34
N THR A 89 -4.57 -57.27 -0.25
CA THR A 89 -5.53 -57.07 0.84
C THR A 89 -4.97 -57.09 2.27
N SER A 90 -5.25 -56.03 3.03
CA SER A 90 -5.64 -56.13 4.44
C SER A 90 -6.48 -54.91 4.82
N SER A 91 -7.67 -55.17 5.35
CA SER A 91 -8.65 -54.22 5.88
C SER A 91 -8.00 -53.19 6.80
N VAL A 92 -7.63 -52.04 6.27
CA VAL A 92 -7.53 -50.81 7.04
C VAL A 92 -8.88 -50.13 6.92
N ASP A 93 -9.58 -50.02 8.04
CA ASP A 93 -10.73 -49.13 8.14
C ASP A 93 -10.24 -47.69 7.94
N ALA A 94 -10.12 -47.28 6.68
CA ALA A 94 -9.76 -45.94 6.28
C ALA A 94 -10.99 -45.02 6.32
N SER A 95 -11.94 -45.23 7.24
CA SER A 95 -13.13 -44.41 7.36
C SER A 95 -12.86 -43.01 7.94
N ARG A 96 -11.60 -42.68 8.29
CA ARG A 96 -11.20 -41.30 8.62
C ARG A 96 -10.85 -40.54 7.35
N PRO A 97 -11.54 -39.41 7.04
CA PRO A 97 -11.15 -38.54 5.94
C PRO A 97 -9.70 -38.12 6.09
N ALA A 98 -8.93 -38.17 4.99
CA ALA A 98 -7.58 -37.58 4.97
C ALA A 98 -7.68 -36.07 5.27
N THR A 99 -7.08 -35.64 6.37
CA THR A 99 -6.99 -34.24 6.77
C THR A 99 -5.57 -33.75 6.57
N LEU A 100 -5.41 -32.46 6.27
CA LEU A 100 -4.10 -31.83 6.30
C LEU A 100 -3.50 -31.92 7.70
N ALA A 101 -2.17 -31.97 7.77
CA ALA A 101 -1.48 -31.82 9.03
C ALA A 101 -1.68 -30.38 9.55
N ARG A 102 -1.75 -30.22 10.87
CA ARG A 102 -2.10 -28.94 11.51
C ARG A 102 -1.09 -27.83 11.18
N ASP A 103 0.18 -28.19 11.01
CA ASP A 103 1.25 -27.32 10.52
C ASP A 103 0.98 -26.86 9.08
N ALA A 104 0.66 -27.78 8.17
CA ALA A 104 0.33 -27.45 6.79
C ALA A 104 -0.89 -26.52 6.66
N GLU A 105 -1.90 -26.66 7.53
CA GLU A 105 -3.03 -25.72 7.57
C GLU A 105 -2.60 -24.32 8.03
N GLN A 106 -1.71 -24.23 9.02
CA GLN A 106 -1.19 -22.95 9.53
C GLN A 106 -0.30 -22.27 8.48
N ASP A 107 0.61 -23.02 7.86
CA ASP A 107 1.53 -22.54 6.82
C ASP A 107 0.78 -21.98 5.62
N TYR A 108 -0.35 -22.60 5.24
CA TYR A 108 -1.20 -22.11 4.15
C TYR A 108 -1.71 -20.69 4.41
N PHE A 109 -2.26 -20.43 5.61
CA PHE A 109 -2.78 -19.10 5.94
C PHE A 109 -1.66 -18.07 6.09
N ASP A 110 -0.51 -18.47 6.62
CA ASP A 110 0.64 -17.58 6.74
C ASP A 110 1.20 -17.21 5.35
N LEU A 111 1.21 -18.15 4.40
CA LEU A 111 1.54 -17.88 3.00
C LEU A 111 0.54 -16.93 2.34
N LEU A 112 -0.77 -17.13 2.55
CA LEU A 112 -1.79 -16.22 2.02
C LEU A 112 -1.61 -14.79 2.54
N LYS A 113 -1.29 -14.60 3.82
CA LYS A 113 -1.02 -13.26 4.37
C LYS A 113 0.20 -12.59 3.73
N GLN A 114 1.24 -13.36 3.44
CA GLN A 114 2.42 -12.86 2.74
C GLN A 114 2.08 -12.44 1.31
N LEU A 115 1.29 -13.26 0.61
CA LEU A 115 0.84 -12.96 -0.75
C LEU A 115 0.00 -11.66 -0.80
N GLU A 116 -0.99 -11.51 0.09
CA GLU A 116 -1.77 -10.27 0.21
C GLU A 116 -0.88 -9.05 0.49
N THR A 117 0.12 -9.21 1.36
CA THR A 117 1.06 -8.12 1.66
C THR A 117 1.86 -7.71 0.43
N LEU A 118 2.41 -8.68 -0.30
CA LEU A 118 3.17 -8.42 -1.53
C LEU A 118 2.31 -7.80 -2.62
N GLU A 119 1.07 -8.28 -2.79
CA GLU A 119 0.13 -7.74 -3.76
C GLU A 119 -0.22 -6.28 -3.44
N LYS A 120 -0.56 -5.96 -2.19
CA LYS A 120 -0.88 -4.58 -1.79
C LYS A 120 0.31 -3.65 -1.90
N GLN A 121 1.52 -4.11 -1.57
CA GLN A 121 2.75 -3.34 -1.81
C GLN A 121 2.98 -3.07 -3.29
N TYR A 122 2.80 -4.07 -4.15
CA TYR A 122 2.94 -3.92 -5.59
C TYR A 122 1.92 -2.93 -6.16
N LEU A 123 0.65 -3.07 -5.78
CA LEU A 123 -0.42 -2.17 -6.23
C LEU A 123 -0.18 -0.73 -5.73
N GLY A 124 0.25 -0.56 -4.48
CA GLY A 124 0.63 0.74 -3.93
C GLY A 124 1.78 1.39 -4.70
N LEU A 125 2.86 0.65 -4.98
CA LEU A 125 3.99 1.15 -5.79
C LEU A 125 3.59 1.50 -7.22
N ARG A 126 2.72 0.69 -7.83
CA ARG A 126 2.19 0.95 -9.17
C ARG A 126 1.38 2.24 -9.20
N ASP A 127 0.46 2.41 -8.24
CA ASP A 127 -0.40 3.59 -8.18
C ASP A 127 0.42 4.85 -7.85
N TYR A 128 1.42 4.74 -6.97
CA TYR A 128 2.43 5.79 -6.72
C TYR A 128 3.14 6.22 -8.01
N TYR A 129 3.65 5.25 -8.81
CA TYR A 129 4.34 5.54 -10.06
C TYR A 129 3.46 6.34 -11.03
N PHE A 130 2.19 5.94 -11.20
CA PHE A 130 1.27 6.64 -12.09
C PHE A 130 0.83 8.02 -11.57
N THR A 131 0.94 8.27 -10.27
CA THR A 131 0.51 9.52 -9.63
C THR A 131 1.65 10.54 -9.54
N GLU A 132 2.85 10.10 -9.16
CA GLU A 132 4.00 10.98 -8.90
C GLU A 132 5.09 10.91 -9.96
N CYS A 133 5.38 9.74 -10.54
CA CYS A 133 6.53 9.58 -11.43
C CYS A 133 6.20 9.81 -12.92
N LYS A 134 4.99 9.49 -13.34
CA LYS A 134 4.53 9.63 -14.74
C LYS A 134 3.88 11.00 -15.03
N ARG A 135 3.88 11.91 -14.06
CA ARG A 135 3.18 13.19 -14.11
C ARG A 135 3.78 14.17 -15.12
#